data_AF-A0AAD5LVI6-F1
#
_entry.id   AF-A0AAD5LVI6-F1
#
_cell.length_a   1.000
_cell.length_b   1.000
_cell.length_c   1.000
_cell.angle_alpha   90.00
_cell.angle_beta   90.00
_cell.angle_gamma   90.00
#
_symmetry.space_group_name_H-M   'P 1'
#
loop_
_entity.id
_entity.type
_entity.pdbx_description
1 polymer ?
#
loop_
_entity_poly.entity_id
_entity_poly.type
_entity_poly.pdbx_seq_one_letter_code
_entity_poly.pdbx_strand_id
1 'polypeptide(L)'
;MDIIQPQLIWIDNRCYRKNRISLYDDGNDAPDGIELPNKHHEGQHLGSFESCDYDDEGDSCETANIPIEQLGDGRVRVKMCIASEYHSKIIGRNGDAKRQIEKDTKVQLFIPKKGQSGDVVITGFNAKDVTSAFVRVSLVVSNARKRMPFTHFVSIPLTTPNVKARFIQFKNDVLQFSRGAIDEDLFQNPDKLHLTIGTLVLLSNEERLRAAQSLQNSAKHLRELMGSTPLEIEIRGVEYMNDDPERVDVLYGKCIDSSGRLQQIADAIVDSLEADGLLDRQYDHVKLHATLMNSLFKVKDDSENDPVRSTFNARPILENWKDYHFGTVMIDGIHLSQRYSTSQSTKYYVASAQIVLNQEL
;
A
#
# COMPACT_ATOMS: atom_id res chain seq x y z
N MET A 1 26.75 3.34 17.99
CA MET A 1 25.99 2.51 17.04
C MET A 1 26.79 1.25 16.83
N ASP A 2 26.15 0.08 16.92
CA ASP A 2 26.81 -1.18 16.63
C ASP A 2 26.92 -1.31 15.11
N ILE A 3 28.13 -1.16 14.57
CA ILE A 3 28.44 -1.18 13.12
C ILE A 3 28.03 -2.54 12.49
N ILE A 4 27.75 -3.51 13.35
CA ILE A 4 27.51 -4.91 13.05
C ILE A 4 26.03 -5.19 12.67
N GLN A 5 25.10 -4.26 12.92
CA GLN A 5 23.67 -4.41 12.54
C GLN A 5 23.05 -3.12 11.94
N PRO A 6 23.32 -2.80 10.67
CA PRO A 6 22.73 -1.65 9.99
C PRO A 6 21.24 -1.85 9.67
N GLN A 7 20.46 -0.76 9.65
CA GLN A 7 19.08 -0.78 9.14
C GLN A 7 19.06 -1.19 7.65
N LEU A 8 18.14 -2.08 7.27
CA LEU A 8 18.04 -2.62 5.92
C LEU A 8 16.81 -2.05 5.20
N ILE A 9 16.92 -1.82 3.89
CA ILE A 9 15.84 -1.35 3.01
C ILE A 9 15.75 -2.29 1.81
N TRP A 10 14.55 -2.74 1.47
CA TRP A 10 14.31 -3.56 0.28
C TRP A 10 13.75 -2.72 -0.87
N ILE A 11 14.35 -2.84 -2.06
CA ILE A 11 13.88 -2.25 -3.33
C ILE A 11 14.10 -3.28 -4.44
N ASP A 12 13.06 -3.56 -5.25
CA ASP A 12 13.10 -4.50 -6.39
C ASP A 12 13.83 -5.81 -6.05
N ASN A 13 13.41 -6.43 -4.94
CA ASN A 13 13.93 -7.69 -4.43
C ASN A 13 15.41 -7.67 -3.94
N ARG A 14 15.95 -6.48 -3.60
CA ARG A 14 17.33 -6.32 -3.09
C ARG A 14 17.41 -5.57 -1.79
N CYS A 15 18.31 -6.03 -0.92
CA CYS A 15 18.53 -5.50 0.42
C CYS A 15 19.70 -4.49 0.44
N TYR A 16 19.41 -3.25 0.83
CA TYR A 16 20.36 -2.16 0.94
C TYR A 16 20.59 -1.80 2.41
N ARG A 17 21.85 -1.53 2.79
CA ARG A 17 22.18 -0.98 4.10
C ARG A 17 21.94 0.53 4.11
N LYS A 18 21.13 1.00 5.06
CA LYS A 18 20.86 2.41 5.29
C LYS A 18 22.00 3.03 6.10
N ASN A 19 22.89 3.74 5.42
CA ASN A 19 23.88 4.58 6.09
C ASN A 19 23.19 5.83 6.67
N ARG A 20 23.33 6.08 7.98
CA ARG A 20 22.94 7.35 8.60
C ARG A 20 23.93 8.44 8.21
N ILE A 21 23.86 8.90 6.97
CA ILE A 21 24.33 10.24 6.62
C ILE A 21 23.08 11.10 6.66
N SER A 22 22.97 11.92 7.71
CA SER A 22 21.83 12.82 7.92
C SER A 22 21.77 13.84 6.77
N LEU A 23 20.95 13.56 5.76
CA LEU A 23 20.59 14.51 4.70
C LEU A 23 19.09 14.57 4.43
N TYR A 24 18.28 14.00 5.33
CA TYR A 24 16.82 14.07 5.25
C TYR A 24 16.24 14.37 6.64
N ASP A 25 16.62 15.53 7.18
CA ASP A 25 15.82 16.19 8.21
C ASP A 25 14.85 17.12 7.49
N ASP A 26 13.69 16.56 7.12
CA ASP A 26 12.55 17.37 6.68
C ASP A 26 11.94 17.93 7.96
N GLY A 27 12.51 19.05 8.41
CA GLY A 27 12.00 19.79 9.55
C GLY A 27 10.54 20.18 9.31
N ASN A 28 9.68 19.66 10.19
CA ASN A 28 8.24 19.88 10.31
C ASN A 28 7.37 19.21 9.24
N ASP A 29 6.99 17.97 9.51
CA ASP A 29 5.62 17.44 9.42
C ASP A 29 5.54 16.12 10.22
N ALA A 30 5.90 16.20 11.51
CA ALA A 30 5.57 15.16 12.47
C ALA A 30 4.18 15.49 13.04
N PRO A 31 3.18 14.59 12.95
CA PRO A 31 1.97 14.72 13.74
C PRO A 31 2.37 14.60 15.22
N ASP A 32 2.05 15.62 16.02
CA ASP A 32 2.07 15.51 17.47
C ASP A 32 1.27 14.27 17.90
N GLY A 33 1.91 13.37 18.66
CA GLY A 33 1.20 12.29 19.35
C GLY A 33 1.71 10.87 19.14
N ILE A 34 3.03 10.63 19.14
CA ILE A 34 3.56 9.32 19.57
C ILE A 34 4.75 9.57 20.51
N GLU A 35 4.50 9.49 21.82
CA GLU A 35 5.56 9.43 22.82
C GLU A 35 6.31 8.10 22.72
N LEU A 36 7.60 8.16 22.39
CA LEU A 36 8.60 7.16 22.78
C LEU A 36 9.80 7.91 23.39
N PRO A 37 10.47 7.33 24.40
CA PRO A 37 11.12 8.09 25.47
C PRO A 37 12.43 8.79 25.08
N ASN A 38 12.58 10.01 25.63
CA ASN A 38 13.70 10.95 25.56
C ASN A 38 15.11 10.35 25.65
N LYS A 39 16.02 10.85 24.80
CA LYS A 39 17.42 11.18 25.18
C LYS A 39 17.90 12.45 24.46
N HIS A 40 18.44 13.37 25.26
CA HIS A 40 18.92 14.72 24.95
C HIS A 40 20.26 14.78 24.17
N HIS A 41 20.53 16.01 23.68
CA HIS A 41 21.80 16.66 23.28
C HIS A 41 21.89 16.96 21.77
N GLU A 42 21.64 18.22 21.37
CA GLU A 42 22.53 19.41 21.38
C GLU A 42 23.25 19.57 20.05
N GLY A 43 23.05 20.75 19.44
CA GLY A 43 23.53 21.07 18.11
C GLY A 43 25.04 21.22 18.04
N GLN A 44 25.59 20.86 16.88
CA GLN A 44 26.85 21.42 16.38
C GLN A 44 27.02 21.10 14.88
N HIS A 45 27.25 22.18 14.15
CA HIS A 45 27.99 22.35 12.90
C HIS A 45 28.61 21.08 12.26
N LEU A 46 28.26 20.77 11.00
CA LEU A 46 28.90 19.75 10.15
C LEU A 46 29.22 20.40 8.78
N GLY A 47 30.38 20.33 8.15
CA GLY A 47 31.44 19.31 8.13
C GLY A 47 31.41 18.62 6.75
N SER A 48 32.38 18.90 5.88
CA SER A 48 32.48 18.45 4.48
C SER A 48 32.43 16.93 4.30
N PHE A 49 31.73 16.45 3.27
CA PHE A 49 31.70 15.05 2.84
C PHE A 49 33.03 14.68 2.16
N GLU A 50 33.86 13.89 2.83
CA GLU A 50 34.98 13.20 2.18
C GLU A 50 34.46 12.06 1.30
N SER A 51 34.98 11.98 0.08
CA SER A 51 34.80 10.87 -0.84
C SER A 51 35.43 9.60 -0.24
N CYS A 52 34.61 8.62 0.09
CA CYS A 52 35.10 7.26 0.32
C CYS A 52 35.24 6.55 -1.03
N ASP A 53 36.47 6.60 -1.57
CA ASP A 53 36.95 5.71 -2.62
C ASP A 53 37.04 4.29 -2.02
N TYR A 54 36.08 3.42 -2.35
CA TYR A 54 36.24 1.98 -2.17
C TYR A 54 36.63 1.37 -3.52
N ASP A 55 37.93 1.20 -3.70
CA ASP A 55 38.48 0.16 -4.57
C ASP A 55 38.17 -1.19 -3.92
N ASP A 56 37.05 -1.81 -4.30
CA ASP A 56 36.74 -3.20 -3.97
C ASP A 56 36.50 -3.98 -5.26
N GLU A 57 37.60 -4.51 -5.80
CA GLU A 57 37.54 -5.63 -6.75
C GLU A 57 37.06 -6.87 -6.00
N GLY A 58 35.75 -7.13 -5.98
CA GLY A 58 35.30 -8.35 -5.30
C GLY A 58 33.81 -8.64 -5.21
N ASP A 59 32.92 -7.68 -5.43
CA ASP A 59 31.49 -7.96 -5.37
C ASP A 59 30.83 -7.35 -6.61
N SER A 60 30.64 -8.19 -7.65
CA SER A 60 29.74 -7.86 -8.73
C SER A 60 28.35 -7.80 -8.12
N CYS A 61 27.97 -6.62 -7.61
CA CYS A 61 26.58 -6.29 -7.42
C CYS A 61 25.96 -6.47 -8.80
N GLU A 62 25.34 -7.63 -9.03
CA GLU A 62 24.71 -7.96 -10.29
C GLU A 62 23.80 -6.77 -10.59
N THR A 63 24.15 -5.91 -11.53
CA THR A 63 23.32 -4.75 -11.84
C THR A 63 21.97 -5.30 -12.25
N ALA A 64 20.89 -4.87 -11.59
CA ALA A 64 19.55 -5.14 -12.10
C ALA A 64 19.54 -4.80 -13.60
N ASN A 65 18.78 -5.51 -14.42
CA ASN A 65 18.64 -5.25 -15.85
C ASN A 65 18.04 -3.85 -16.08
N ILE A 66 18.80 -2.80 -15.80
CA ILE A 66 18.45 -1.41 -16.06
C ILE A 66 18.57 -1.26 -17.57
N PRO A 67 17.49 -0.86 -18.27
CA PRO A 67 17.50 -0.74 -19.72
C PRO A 67 18.29 0.51 -20.13
N ILE A 68 19.63 0.40 -20.10
CA ILE A 68 20.54 1.47 -20.52
C ILE A 68 20.60 1.49 -22.05
N GLU A 69 20.15 2.59 -22.64
CA GLU A 69 20.22 2.83 -24.08
C GLU A 69 21.50 3.61 -24.41
N GLN A 70 22.27 3.17 -25.41
CA GLN A 70 23.39 3.95 -25.95
C GLN A 70 22.90 5.01 -26.93
N LEU A 71 23.43 6.22 -26.83
CA LEU A 71 23.19 7.34 -27.73
C LEU A 71 24.35 7.45 -28.75
N GLY A 72 24.04 7.93 -29.95
CA GLY A 72 25.02 8.03 -31.05
C GLY A 72 26.18 9.01 -30.82
N ASP A 73 26.13 9.80 -29.76
CA ASP A 73 27.16 10.75 -29.34
C ASP A 73 28.07 10.22 -28.21
N GLY A 74 27.99 8.93 -27.91
CA GLY A 74 28.77 8.27 -26.87
C GLY A 74 28.19 8.41 -25.46
N ARG A 75 27.04 9.07 -25.30
CA ARG A 75 26.30 9.08 -24.03
C ARG A 75 25.45 7.83 -23.86
N VAL A 76 25.08 7.57 -22.62
CA VAL A 76 24.11 6.53 -22.25
C VAL A 76 22.93 7.16 -21.53
N ARG A 77 21.74 6.60 -21.72
CA ARG A 77 20.52 7.08 -21.06
C ARG A 77 19.68 5.96 -20.47
N VAL A 78 18.93 6.31 -19.43
CA VAL A 78 17.87 5.47 -18.86
C VAL A 78 16.62 6.31 -18.73
N LYS A 79 15.47 5.71 -19.04
CA LYS A 79 14.14 6.30 -18.86
C LYS A 79 13.43 5.62 -17.71
N MET A 80 12.79 6.42 -16.87
CA MET A 80 12.02 5.96 -15.73
C MET A 80 10.59 6.47 -15.86
N CYS A 81 9.63 5.54 -15.96
CA CYS A 81 8.22 5.89 -15.89
C CYS A 81 7.86 6.21 -14.43
N ILE A 82 7.83 7.51 -14.11
CA ILE A 82 7.57 8.01 -12.75
C ILE A 82 6.36 8.94 -12.80
N ALA A 83 5.36 8.65 -11.98
CA ALA A 83 4.17 9.47 -11.82
C ALA A 83 4.52 10.91 -11.43
N SER A 84 3.76 11.87 -11.97
CA SER A 84 4.05 13.31 -11.84
C SER A 84 4.04 13.83 -10.40
N GLU A 85 3.32 13.15 -9.52
CA GLU A 85 3.19 13.36 -8.09
C GLU A 85 4.56 13.26 -7.39
N TYR A 86 5.45 12.41 -7.89
CA TYR A 86 6.79 12.23 -7.35
C TYR A 86 7.83 13.20 -7.90
N HIS A 87 7.55 13.91 -9.00
CA HIS A 87 8.52 14.80 -9.64
C HIS A 87 9.01 15.88 -8.67
N SER A 88 8.11 16.43 -7.87
CA SER A 88 8.46 17.42 -6.84
C SER A 88 9.42 16.88 -5.77
N LYS A 89 9.29 15.60 -5.41
CA LYS A 89 10.13 14.92 -4.42
C LYS A 89 11.53 14.65 -4.97
N ILE A 90 11.64 14.34 -6.26
CA ILE A 90 12.94 14.18 -6.94
C ILE A 90 13.65 15.53 -7.11
N ILE A 91 12.89 16.59 -7.43
CA ILE A 91 13.44 17.95 -7.57
C ILE A 91 13.94 18.46 -6.21
N GLY A 92 13.16 18.25 -5.15
CA GLY A 92 13.44 18.78 -3.81
C GLY A 92 13.21 20.28 -3.69
N ARG A 93 13.35 20.82 -2.48
CA ARG A 93 13.23 22.26 -2.21
C ARG A 93 14.22 23.03 -3.09
N ASN A 94 13.76 24.06 -3.79
CA ASN A 94 14.58 24.87 -4.71
C ASN A 94 15.41 24.09 -5.75
N GLY A 95 15.07 22.82 -6.03
CA GLY A 95 15.86 21.96 -6.92
C GLY A 95 17.13 21.37 -6.30
N ASP A 96 17.32 21.46 -4.98
CA ASP A 96 18.54 21.02 -4.30
C ASP A 96 18.80 19.52 -4.46
N ALA A 97 17.77 18.68 -4.28
CA ALA A 97 17.92 17.23 -4.37
C ALA A 97 18.33 16.79 -5.78
N LYS A 98 17.69 17.35 -6.81
CA LYS A 98 18.07 17.14 -8.20
C LYS A 98 19.53 17.53 -8.45
N ARG A 99 19.93 18.76 -8.07
CA ARG A 99 21.30 19.25 -8.30
C ARG A 99 22.34 18.37 -7.60
N GLN A 100 22.03 17.90 -6.39
CA GLN A 100 22.91 17.03 -5.63
C GLN A 100 23.08 15.67 -6.32
N ILE A 101 22.00 15.07 -6.81
CA ILE A 101 22.07 13.82 -7.59
C ILE A 101 22.91 14.01 -8.85
N GLU A 102 22.65 15.06 -9.63
CA GLU A 102 23.42 15.39 -10.85
C GLU A 102 24.90 15.59 -10.55
N LYS A 103 25.24 16.32 -9.48
CA LYS A 103 26.62 16.60 -9.07
C LYS A 103 27.37 15.34 -8.65
N ASP A 104 26.77 14.53 -7.78
CA ASP A 104 27.43 13.37 -7.19
C ASP A 104 27.62 12.22 -8.18
N THR A 105 26.72 12.13 -9.17
CA THR A 105 26.74 11.06 -10.17
C THR A 105 27.22 11.53 -11.52
N LYS A 106 27.56 12.82 -11.70
CA LYS A 106 28.04 13.38 -12.98
C LYS A 106 27.08 13.11 -14.16
N VAL A 107 25.78 13.10 -13.89
CA VAL A 107 24.72 12.89 -14.90
C VAL A 107 23.87 14.16 -15.07
N GLN A 108 23.07 14.17 -16.13
CA GLN A 108 21.99 15.11 -16.33
C GLN A 108 20.64 14.42 -16.07
N LEU A 109 19.82 15.04 -15.22
CA LEU A 109 18.49 14.56 -14.86
C LEU A 109 17.43 15.46 -15.52
N PHE A 110 16.66 14.90 -16.43
CA PHE A 110 15.50 15.55 -17.03
C PHE A 110 14.22 15.06 -16.36
N ILE A 111 13.43 16.00 -15.86
CA ILE A 111 12.12 15.74 -15.23
C ILE A 111 11.09 16.57 -15.99
N PRO A 112 10.00 15.96 -16.50
CA PRO A 112 8.94 16.69 -17.18
C PRO A 112 8.37 17.83 -16.32
N LYS A 113 7.93 18.92 -16.96
CA LYS A 113 7.26 20.02 -16.24
C LYS A 113 5.86 19.60 -15.80
N LYS A 114 5.32 20.27 -14.79
CA LYS A 114 3.91 20.08 -14.38
C LYS A 114 2.98 20.19 -15.59
N GLY A 115 2.14 19.19 -15.79
CA GLY A 115 1.20 19.11 -16.93
C GLY A 115 1.80 18.55 -18.23
N GLN A 116 3.10 18.24 -18.28
CA GLN A 116 3.70 17.54 -19.41
C GLN A 116 3.75 16.03 -19.12
N SER A 117 3.40 15.22 -20.12
CA SER A 117 3.60 13.78 -20.08
C SER A 117 5.02 13.43 -20.54
N GLY A 118 5.62 12.42 -19.92
CA GLY A 118 6.93 11.92 -20.28
C GLY A 118 7.64 11.19 -19.15
N ASP A 119 8.73 10.53 -19.49
CA ASP A 119 9.58 9.82 -18.54
C ASP A 119 10.56 10.79 -17.86
N VAL A 120 10.98 10.44 -16.65
CA VAL A 120 12.19 11.00 -16.06
C VAL A 120 13.38 10.37 -16.76
N VAL A 121 14.27 11.18 -17.33
CA VAL A 121 15.39 10.70 -18.15
C VAL A 121 16.71 11.04 -17.46
N ILE A 122 17.54 10.02 -17.27
CA ILE A 122 18.90 10.13 -16.76
C ILE A 122 19.83 9.96 -17.94
N THR A 123 20.73 10.90 -18.18
CA THR A 123 21.72 10.83 -19.26
C THR A 123 23.12 11.12 -18.72
N GLY A 124 24.10 10.29 -19.06
CA GLY A 124 25.49 10.43 -18.64
C GLY A 124 26.46 9.85 -19.66
N PHE A 125 27.76 9.88 -19.37
CA PHE A 125 28.79 9.28 -20.24
C PHE A 125 29.20 7.87 -19.80
N ASN A 126 28.91 7.51 -18.55
CA ASN A 126 29.29 6.23 -17.96
C ASN A 126 28.05 5.49 -17.46
N ALA A 127 27.97 4.19 -17.75
CA ALA A 127 26.89 3.34 -17.28
C ALA A 127 26.83 3.28 -15.74
N LYS A 128 27.99 3.23 -15.06
CA LYS A 128 28.06 3.19 -13.59
C LYS A 128 27.41 4.42 -12.94
N ASP A 129 27.69 5.59 -13.51
CA ASP A 129 27.17 6.89 -13.06
C ASP A 129 25.65 6.98 -13.25
N VAL A 130 25.16 6.57 -14.44
CA VAL A 130 23.72 6.51 -14.73
C VAL A 130 23.00 5.50 -13.85
N THR A 131 23.59 4.34 -13.58
CA THR A 131 23.05 3.34 -12.64
C THR A 131 22.99 3.90 -11.21
N SER A 132 24.04 4.58 -10.74
CA SER A 132 24.04 5.21 -9.41
C SER A 132 22.94 6.26 -9.28
N ALA A 133 22.74 7.11 -10.29
CA ALA A 133 21.66 8.08 -10.34
C ALA A 133 20.27 7.42 -10.35
N PHE A 134 20.11 6.36 -11.15
CA PHE A 134 18.87 5.58 -11.23
C PHE A 134 18.47 5.03 -9.86
N VAL A 135 19.42 4.43 -9.12
CA VAL A 135 19.18 3.90 -7.77
C VAL A 135 18.76 5.01 -6.80
N ARG A 136 19.44 6.18 -6.85
CA ARG A 136 19.09 7.32 -5.99
C ARG A 136 17.69 7.88 -6.27
N VAL A 137 17.34 8.05 -7.55
CA VAL A 137 16.00 8.49 -7.95
C VAL A 137 14.95 7.47 -7.52
N SER A 138 15.21 6.18 -7.74
CA SER A 138 14.32 5.10 -7.32
C SER A 138 14.07 5.14 -5.82
N LEU A 139 15.11 5.30 -4.99
CA LEU A 139 14.99 5.39 -3.54
C LEU A 139 14.14 6.60 -3.10
N VAL A 140 14.29 7.75 -3.75
CA VAL A 140 13.46 8.93 -3.47
C VAL A 140 11.98 8.63 -3.76
N VAL A 141 11.69 8.00 -4.91
CA VAL A 141 10.32 7.61 -5.28
C VAL A 141 9.75 6.57 -4.33
N SER A 142 10.50 5.51 -3.99
CA SER A 142 10.05 4.46 -3.07
C SER A 142 9.73 5.02 -1.68
N ASN A 143 10.57 5.93 -1.16
CA ASN A 143 10.32 6.57 0.12
C ASN A 143 9.10 7.51 0.08
N ALA A 144 8.93 8.25 -1.01
CA ALA A 144 7.75 9.10 -1.20
C ALA A 144 6.48 8.24 -1.30
N ARG A 145 6.51 7.14 -2.04
CA ARG A 145 5.40 6.20 -2.20
C ARG A 145 4.93 5.61 -0.88
N LYS A 146 5.84 5.23 0.02
CA LYS A 146 5.51 4.69 1.35
C LYS A 146 4.72 5.64 2.24
N ARG A 147 4.79 6.95 1.96
CA ARG A 147 4.04 7.99 2.70
C ARG A 147 2.73 8.38 2.01
N MET A 148 2.50 7.91 0.79
CA MET A 148 1.27 8.20 0.06
C MET A 148 0.12 7.32 0.58
N PRO A 149 -1.09 7.88 0.75
CA PRO A 149 -2.25 7.04 0.98
C PRO A 149 -2.48 6.13 -0.24
N PHE A 150 -2.87 4.88 0.02
CA PHE A 150 -3.26 3.97 -1.06
C PHE A 150 -4.43 4.56 -1.86
N THR A 151 -4.39 4.36 -3.18
CA THR A 151 -5.43 4.83 -4.11
C THR A 151 -6.32 3.69 -4.60
N HIS A 152 -5.81 2.46 -4.55
CA HIS A 152 -6.52 1.26 -4.96
C HIS A 152 -6.31 0.16 -3.93
N PHE A 153 -7.18 -0.85 -4.00
CA PHE A 153 -7.04 -2.05 -3.19
C PHE A 153 -7.65 -3.23 -3.93
N VAL A 154 -7.07 -4.41 -3.74
CA VAL A 154 -7.68 -5.66 -4.20
C VAL A 154 -8.68 -6.13 -3.16
N SER A 155 -9.85 -6.56 -3.62
CA SER A 155 -10.96 -6.90 -2.75
C SER A 155 -11.82 -8.05 -3.25
N ILE A 156 -12.41 -8.79 -2.32
CA ILE A 156 -13.46 -9.77 -2.58
C ILE A 156 -14.77 -9.21 -2.02
N PRO A 157 -15.78 -8.91 -2.85
CA PRO A 157 -17.04 -8.36 -2.38
C PRO A 157 -17.81 -9.32 -1.46
N LEU A 158 -18.37 -8.81 -0.36
CA LEU A 158 -19.23 -9.56 0.57
C LEU A 158 -20.67 -9.04 0.54
N THR A 159 -21.11 -8.57 -0.62
CA THR A 159 -22.30 -7.76 -0.80
C THR A 159 -23.55 -8.56 -1.16
N THR A 160 -23.64 -9.84 -0.76
CA THR A 160 -24.83 -10.65 -1.04
C THR A 160 -26.05 -10.08 -0.29
N PRO A 161 -27.28 -10.18 -0.84
CA PRO A 161 -28.47 -9.61 -0.20
C PRO A 161 -28.67 -10.09 1.25
N ASN A 162 -28.39 -11.37 1.52
CA ASN A 162 -28.50 -11.94 2.86
C ASN A 162 -27.50 -11.31 3.84
N VAL A 163 -26.22 -11.23 3.45
CA VAL A 163 -25.18 -10.63 4.29
C VAL A 163 -25.48 -9.15 4.56
N LYS A 164 -25.93 -8.39 3.56
CA LYS A 164 -26.36 -7.01 3.74
C LYS A 164 -27.51 -6.90 4.75
N ALA A 165 -28.55 -7.71 4.61
CA ALA A 165 -29.70 -7.68 5.50
C ALA A 165 -29.30 -8.00 6.95
N ARG A 166 -28.46 -9.03 7.15
CA ARG A 166 -27.97 -9.42 8.47
C ARG A 166 -27.01 -8.39 9.08
N PHE A 167 -26.21 -7.72 8.26
CA PHE A 167 -25.37 -6.60 8.70
C PHE A 167 -26.21 -5.38 9.12
N ILE A 168 -27.23 -5.02 8.34
CA ILE A 168 -28.16 -3.93 8.68
C ILE A 168 -28.90 -4.25 9.99
N GLN A 169 -29.33 -5.50 10.17
CA GLN A 169 -29.93 -5.94 11.43
C GLN A 169 -28.96 -5.78 12.60
N PHE A 170 -27.71 -6.27 12.46
CA PHE A 170 -26.67 -6.10 13.48
C PHE A 170 -26.45 -4.63 13.83
N LYS A 171 -26.33 -3.76 12.82
CA LYS A 171 -26.19 -2.31 12.99
C LYS A 171 -27.34 -1.73 13.82
N ASN A 172 -28.58 -2.05 13.45
CA ASN A 172 -29.77 -1.52 14.14
C ASN A 172 -29.84 -2.01 15.60
N ASP A 173 -29.56 -3.29 15.84
CA ASP A 173 -29.57 -3.89 17.18
C ASP A 173 -28.52 -3.23 18.09
N VAL A 174 -27.29 -3.02 17.57
CA VAL A 174 -26.20 -2.35 18.31
C VAL A 174 -26.55 -0.89 18.61
N LEU A 175 -27.07 -0.15 17.63
CA LEU A 175 -27.45 1.25 17.83
C LEU A 175 -28.55 1.38 18.89
N GLN A 176 -29.58 0.54 18.81
CA GLN A 176 -30.67 0.51 19.79
C GLN A 176 -30.17 0.16 21.19
N PHE A 177 -29.29 -0.84 21.31
CA PHE A 177 -28.73 -1.28 22.58
C PHE A 177 -27.81 -0.21 23.22
N SER A 178 -26.99 0.45 22.40
CA SER A 178 -26.00 1.44 22.87
C SER A 178 -26.63 2.74 23.40
N ARG A 179 -27.90 3.03 23.08
CA ARG A 179 -28.62 4.24 23.48
C ARG A 179 -27.85 5.54 23.21
N GLY A 180 -27.18 5.61 22.06
CA GLY A 180 -26.41 6.78 21.62
C GLY A 180 -24.93 6.78 22.01
N ALA A 181 -24.43 5.72 22.68
CA ALA A 181 -23.00 5.59 22.98
C ALA A 181 -22.16 5.18 21.75
N ILE A 182 -22.79 4.61 20.71
CA ILE A 182 -22.16 4.25 19.44
C ILE A 182 -22.80 5.08 18.34
N ASP A 183 -21.98 5.81 17.59
CA ASP A 183 -22.44 6.61 16.46
C ASP A 183 -22.72 5.76 15.22
N GLU A 184 -23.76 6.12 14.48
CA GLU A 184 -24.15 5.43 13.25
C GLU A 184 -23.07 5.48 12.16
N ASP A 185 -22.33 6.59 12.09
CA ASP A 185 -21.27 6.82 11.10
C ASP A 185 -20.04 5.91 11.31
N LEU A 186 -19.97 5.15 12.40
CA LEU A 186 -18.94 4.13 12.59
C LEU A 186 -19.16 2.91 11.69
N PHE A 187 -20.39 2.64 11.27
CA PHE A 187 -20.72 1.43 10.52
C PHE A 187 -20.38 1.58 9.04
N GLN A 188 -19.82 0.52 8.46
CA GLN A 188 -19.57 0.44 7.02
C GLN A 188 -20.87 0.55 6.23
N ASN A 189 -20.78 1.08 5.00
CA ASN A 189 -21.87 1.01 4.05
C ASN A 189 -22.13 -0.46 3.63
N PRO A 190 -23.36 -0.98 3.73
CA PRO A 190 -23.67 -2.37 3.33
C PRO A 190 -23.26 -2.71 1.89
N ASP A 191 -23.33 -1.73 0.98
CA ASP A 191 -22.90 -1.86 -0.42
C ASP A 191 -21.38 -1.86 -0.60
N LYS A 192 -20.62 -1.66 0.46
CA LYS A 192 -19.15 -1.61 0.47
C LYS A 192 -18.54 -2.71 1.35
N LEU A 193 -19.32 -3.67 1.85
CA LEU A 193 -18.78 -4.82 2.59
C LEU A 193 -17.85 -5.64 1.69
N HIS A 194 -16.62 -5.90 2.14
CA HIS A 194 -15.60 -6.62 1.38
C HIS A 194 -14.50 -7.19 2.29
N LEU A 195 -13.73 -8.12 1.74
CA LEU A 195 -12.40 -8.46 2.21
C LEU A 195 -11.38 -7.61 1.49
N THR A 196 -10.49 -6.94 2.22
CA THR A 196 -9.31 -6.28 1.64
C THR A 196 -8.16 -7.28 1.56
N ILE A 197 -7.62 -7.51 0.36
CA ILE A 197 -6.53 -8.46 0.12
C ILE A 197 -5.17 -7.76 0.11
N GLY A 198 -5.10 -6.58 -0.52
CA GLY A 198 -3.87 -5.78 -0.60
C GLY A 198 -4.18 -4.34 -0.99
N THR A 199 -3.35 -3.39 -0.55
CA THR A 199 -3.51 -1.96 -0.87
C THR A 199 -2.40 -1.50 -1.81
N LEU A 200 -2.73 -0.61 -2.74
CA LEU A 200 -1.83 -0.18 -3.82
C LEU A 200 -1.86 1.35 -3.98
N VAL A 201 -0.71 1.91 -4.32
CA VAL A 201 -0.56 3.31 -4.73
C VAL A 201 -0.40 3.33 -6.25
N LEU A 202 -1.51 3.47 -6.99
CA LEU A 202 -1.50 3.55 -8.46
C LEU A 202 -1.83 4.99 -8.85
N LEU A 203 -0.83 5.71 -9.37
CA LEU A 203 -0.91 7.15 -9.68
C LEU A 203 -0.92 7.44 -11.18
N SER A 204 -0.79 6.40 -12.02
CA SER A 204 -0.89 6.54 -13.48
C SER A 204 -1.79 5.49 -14.11
N ASN A 205 -2.26 5.75 -15.34
CA ASN A 205 -3.01 4.76 -16.12
C ASN A 205 -2.15 3.51 -16.39
N GLU A 206 -0.86 3.69 -16.61
CA GLU A 206 0.06 2.58 -16.86
C GLU A 206 0.18 1.67 -15.65
N GLU A 207 0.33 2.23 -14.44
CA GLU A 207 0.36 1.44 -13.20
C GLU A 207 -0.96 0.70 -12.96
N ARG A 208 -2.10 1.35 -13.26
CA ARG A 208 -3.42 0.70 -13.19
C ARG A 208 -3.55 -0.48 -14.15
N LEU A 209 -3.09 -0.32 -15.39
CA LEU A 209 -3.07 -1.39 -16.39
C LEU A 209 -2.11 -2.51 -15.99
N ARG A 210 -0.95 -2.18 -15.44
CA ARG A 210 0.03 -3.16 -14.96
C ARG A 210 -0.54 -3.99 -13.80
N ALA A 211 -1.21 -3.36 -12.83
CA ALA A 211 -1.88 -4.06 -11.74
C ALA A 211 -3.04 -4.95 -12.24
N ALA A 212 -3.84 -4.46 -13.19
CA ALA A 212 -4.87 -5.26 -13.82
C ALA A 212 -4.28 -6.49 -14.54
N GLN A 213 -3.16 -6.31 -15.25
CA GLN A 213 -2.46 -7.37 -15.97
C GLN A 213 -1.86 -8.40 -15.00
N SER A 214 -1.28 -7.96 -13.88
CA SER A 214 -0.76 -8.85 -12.83
C SER A 214 -1.85 -9.80 -12.30
N LEU A 215 -3.02 -9.25 -11.97
CA LEU A 215 -4.18 -10.03 -11.55
C LEU A 215 -4.68 -10.97 -12.65
N GLN A 216 -4.65 -10.51 -13.91
CA GLN A 216 -5.08 -11.31 -15.05
C GLN A 216 -4.12 -12.48 -15.34
N ASN A 217 -2.82 -12.28 -15.14
CA ASN A 217 -1.79 -13.31 -15.29
C ASN A 217 -1.89 -14.39 -14.21
N SER A 218 -2.21 -13.99 -12.98
CA SER A 218 -2.44 -14.92 -11.87
C SER A 218 -3.79 -15.64 -11.96
N ALA A 219 -4.76 -15.13 -12.74
CA ALA A 219 -6.11 -15.68 -12.82
C ALA A 219 -6.18 -17.19 -13.08
N LYS A 220 -5.29 -17.75 -13.90
CA LYS A 220 -5.25 -19.21 -14.13
C LYS A 220 -4.93 -19.96 -12.82
N HIS A 221 -3.88 -19.55 -12.12
CA HIS A 221 -3.48 -20.15 -10.86
C HIS A 221 -4.56 -19.97 -9.78
N LEU A 222 -5.19 -18.80 -9.71
CA LEU A 222 -6.28 -18.55 -8.77
C LEU A 222 -7.49 -19.47 -9.02
N ARG A 223 -7.80 -19.77 -10.29
CA ARG A 223 -8.84 -20.75 -10.64
C ARG A 223 -8.45 -22.19 -10.29
N GLU A 224 -7.17 -22.55 -10.39
CA GLU A 224 -6.69 -23.85 -9.92
C GLU A 224 -6.84 -23.98 -8.40
N LEU A 225 -6.53 -22.91 -7.64
CA LEU A 225 -6.75 -22.85 -6.19
C LEU A 225 -8.23 -22.90 -5.81
N MET A 226 -9.12 -22.34 -6.64
CA MET A 226 -10.57 -22.51 -6.49
C MET A 226 -10.98 -23.98 -6.59
N GLY A 227 -10.25 -24.82 -7.33
CA GLY A 227 -10.54 -26.25 -7.45
C GLY A 227 -11.87 -26.55 -8.15
N SER A 228 -12.38 -27.77 -7.97
CA SER A 228 -13.59 -28.26 -8.65
C SER A 228 -14.90 -27.95 -7.92
N THR A 229 -14.84 -27.56 -6.65
CA THR A 229 -16.02 -27.22 -5.84
C THR A 229 -16.10 -25.72 -5.62
N PRO A 230 -17.30 -25.13 -5.65
CA PRO A 230 -17.45 -23.72 -5.31
C PRO A 230 -16.85 -23.39 -3.94
N LEU A 231 -16.23 -22.21 -3.82
CA LEU A 231 -15.67 -21.73 -2.55
C LEU A 231 -16.73 -20.92 -1.81
N GLU A 232 -17.37 -21.54 -0.82
CA GLU A 232 -18.25 -20.86 0.12
C GLU A 232 -17.48 -20.49 1.40
N ILE A 233 -17.71 -19.29 1.90
CA ILE A 233 -17.17 -18.84 3.19
C ILE A 233 -18.28 -18.39 4.11
N GLU A 234 -18.11 -18.56 5.42
CA GLU A 234 -19.04 -18.11 6.44
C GLU A 234 -18.49 -16.83 7.11
N ILE A 235 -19.32 -15.79 7.21
CA ILE A 235 -19.00 -14.59 7.99
C ILE A 235 -19.69 -14.72 9.35
N ARG A 236 -18.92 -15.03 10.38
CA ARG A 236 -19.46 -15.28 11.72
C ARG A 236 -18.57 -14.79 12.84
N GLY A 237 -19.20 -14.08 13.76
CA GLY A 237 -18.59 -13.50 14.93
C GLY A 237 -17.78 -12.24 14.62
N VAL A 238 -17.45 -11.52 15.68
CA VAL A 238 -16.82 -10.21 15.64
C VAL A 238 -15.50 -10.20 16.40
N GLU A 239 -14.53 -9.47 15.88
CA GLU A 239 -13.21 -9.20 16.45
C GLU A 239 -12.83 -7.73 16.17
N TYR A 240 -11.69 -7.28 16.69
CA TYR A 240 -11.24 -5.90 16.57
C TYR A 240 -9.75 -5.79 16.27
N MET A 241 -9.34 -4.65 15.68
CA MET A 241 -7.95 -4.36 15.32
C MET A 241 -7.30 -3.48 16.39
N ASN A 242 -6.80 -4.09 17.48
CA ASN A 242 -5.90 -3.57 18.51
C ASN A 242 -6.11 -4.37 19.81
N ASP A 243 -5.44 -4.02 20.91
CA ASP A 243 -5.47 -4.82 22.14
C ASP A 243 -6.59 -4.43 23.13
N ASP A 244 -7.09 -3.19 23.07
CA ASP A 244 -8.02 -2.66 24.06
C ASP A 244 -9.47 -2.56 23.52
N PRO A 245 -10.39 -3.43 24.00
CA PRO A 245 -11.79 -3.42 23.55
C PRO A 245 -12.59 -2.19 24.00
N GLU A 246 -12.07 -1.36 24.93
CA GLU A 246 -12.70 -0.07 25.27
C GLU A 246 -12.32 1.05 24.30
N ARG A 247 -11.24 0.87 23.54
CA ARG A 247 -10.66 1.88 22.65
C ARG A 247 -10.37 1.28 21.27
N VAL A 248 -11.41 0.82 20.59
CA VAL A 248 -11.30 0.17 19.28
C VAL A 248 -11.34 1.19 18.15
N ASP A 249 -10.46 0.99 17.16
CA ASP A 249 -10.50 1.72 15.89
C ASP A 249 -11.31 0.97 14.82
N VAL A 250 -11.13 -0.35 14.71
CA VAL A 250 -11.79 -1.18 13.70
C VAL A 250 -12.40 -2.42 14.35
N LEU A 251 -13.69 -2.64 14.11
CA LEU A 251 -14.38 -3.88 14.41
C LEU A 251 -14.64 -4.62 13.09
N TYR A 252 -14.32 -5.91 13.02
CA TYR A 252 -14.47 -6.71 11.82
C TYR A 252 -15.15 -8.05 12.09
N GLY A 253 -15.81 -8.59 11.05
CA GLY A 253 -16.35 -9.93 11.04
C GLY A 253 -15.28 -10.94 10.65
N LYS A 254 -15.26 -12.09 11.32
CA LYS A 254 -14.37 -13.20 10.95
C LYS A 254 -14.90 -13.92 9.73
N CYS A 255 -13.98 -14.34 8.86
CA CYS A 255 -14.29 -15.12 7.68
C CYS A 255 -13.75 -16.54 7.85
N ILE A 256 -14.67 -17.49 7.92
CA ILE A 256 -14.39 -18.89 8.18
C ILE A 256 -14.47 -19.62 6.84
N ASP A 257 -13.34 -20.23 6.46
CA ASP A 257 -13.22 -21.12 5.31
C ASP A 257 -12.66 -22.46 5.79
N SER A 258 -13.46 -23.51 5.75
CA SER A 258 -13.05 -24.85 6.17
C SER A 258 -12.08 -25.52 5.19
N SER A 259 -11.99 -25.03 3.94
CA SER A 259 -11.13 -25.57 2.91
C SER A 259 -9.72 -24.98 2.92
N GLY A 260 -9.52 -23.80 3.53
CA GLY A 260 -8.26 -23.06 3.53
C GLY A 260 -7.89 -22.43 2.19
N ARG A 261 -8.70 -22.60 1.14
CA ARG A 261 -8.47 -22.07 -0.21
C ARG A 261 -8.53 -20.55 -0.26
N LEU A 262 -9.37 -19.92 0.56
CA LEU A 262 -9.47 -18.45 0.62
C LEU A 262 -8.12 -17.82 0.99
N GLN A 263 -7.42 -18.38 1.97
CA GLN A 263 -6.10 -17.89 2.38
C GLN A 263 -5.08 -18.07 1.27
N GLN A 264 -5.06 -19.25 0.62
CA GLN A 264 -4.16 -19.52 -0.50
C GLN A 264 -4.38 -18.55 -1.66
N ILE A 265 -5.64 -18.26 -2.00
CA ILE A 265 -6.00 -17.29 -3.04
C ILE A 265 -5.54 -15.88 -2.65
N ALA A 266 -5.80 -15.46 -1.41
CA ALA A 266 -5.41 -14.15 -0.92
C ALA A 266 -3.89 -13.95 -0.94
N ASP A 267 -3.14 -14.95 -0.47
CA ASP A 267 -1.68 -14.91 -0.45
C ASP A 267 -1.10 -14.92 -1.87
N ALA A 268 -1.64 -15.76 -2.77
CA ALA A 268 -1.20 -15.82 -4.17
C ALA A 268 -1.44 -14.50 -4.94
N ILE A 269 -2.52 -13.78 -4.62
CA ILE A 269 -2.76 -12.43 -5.17
C ILE A 269 -1.66 -11.46 -4.71
N VAL A 270 -1.34 -11.47 -3.42
CA VAL A 270 -0.29 -10.60 -2.86
C VAL A 270 1.07 -10.97 -3.42
N ASP A 271 1.40 -12.26 -3.53
CA ASP A 271 2.65 -12.74 -4.15
C ASP A 271 2.81 -12.25 -5.58
N SER A 272 1.75 -12.34 -6.40
CA SER A 272 1.76 -11.86 -7.78
C SER A 272 2.01 -10.36 -7.87
N LEU A 273 1.36 -9.57 -7.01
CA LEU A 273 1.49 -8.12 -7.03
C LEU A 273 2.83 -7.65 -6.45
N GLU A 274 3.35 -8.34 -5.44
CA GLU A 274 4.68 -8.11 -4.86
C GLU A 274 5.78 -8.42 -5.87
N ALA A 275 5.67 -9.55 -6.59
CA ALA A 275 6.63 -9.92 -7.64
C ALA A 275 6.68 -8.89 -8.77
N ASP A 276 5.56 -8.21 -9.06
CA ASP A 276 5.48 -7.13 -10.05
C ASP A 276 5.83 -5.74 -9.46
N GLY A 277 6.25 -5.67 -8.19
CA GLY A 277 6.66 -4.44 -7.50
C GLY A 277 5.53 -3.44 -7.24
N LEU A 278 4.28 -3.91 -7.19
CA LEU A 278 3.08 -3.06 -7.09
C LEU A 278 2.62 -2.83 -5.64
N LEU A 279 3.04 -3.68 -4.71
CA LEU A 279 2.83 -3.53 -3.28
C LEU A 279 4.02 -4.10 -2.50
N ASP A 280 4.18 -3.66 -1.26
CA ASP A 280 5.11 -4.24 -0.30
C ASP A 280 4.34 -5.16 0.66
N ARG A 281 4.76 -6.42 0.81
CA ARG A 281 4.16 -7.35 1.78
C ARG A 281 4.49 -6.91 3.20
N GLN A 282 3.47 -6.88 4.05
CA GLN A 282 3.62 -6.49 5.47
C GLN A 282 3.66 -7.70 6.41
N TYR A 283 3.04 -8.81 6.02
CA TYR A 283 2.88 -10.03 6.83
C TYR A 283 3.02 -11.27 5.96
N ASP A 284 3.40 -12.39 6.56
CA ASP A 284 3.54 -13.68 5.87
C ASP A 284 2.22 -14.14 5.22
N HIS A 285 1.09 -13.81 5.85
CA HIS A 285 -0.25 -14.12 5.35
C HIS A 285 -1.15 -12.89 5.36
N VAL A 286 -2.04 -12.80 4.37
CA VAL A 286 -3.08 -11.77 4.33
C VAL A 286 -3.98 -11.92 5.55
N LYS A 287 -4.11 -10.86 6.35
CA LYS A 287 -5.08 -10.82 7.45
C LYS A 287 -6.50 -10.67 6.89
N LEU A 288 -7.19 -11.78 6.70
CA LEU A 288 -8.56 -11.80 6.19
C LEU A 288 -9.53 -11.27 7.23
N HIS A 289 -10.20 -10.16 6.90
CA HIS A 289 -11.19 -9.55 7.78
C HIS A 289 -12.24 -8.76 6.98
N ALA A 290 -13.50 -8.84 7.41
CA ALA A 290 -14.59 -8.05 6.85
C ALA A 290 -14.85 -6.83 7.74
N THR A 291 -14.36 -5.64 7.37
CA THR A 291 -14.54 -4.45 8.22
C THR A 291 -16.03 -4.09 8.35
N LEU A 292 -16.52 -4.08 9.59
CA LEU A 292 -17.91 -3.78 9.94
C LEU A 292 -18.06 -2.36 10.48
N MET A 293 -17.11 -1.94 11.32
CA MET A 293 -17.06 -0.59 11.88
C MET A 293 -15.64 -0.03 11.84
N ASN A 294 -15.49 1.28 11.61
CA ASN A 294 -14.20 1.96 11.59
C ASN A 294 -14.32 3.41 12.11
N SER A 295 -13.44 3.80 13.03
CA SER A 295 -13.36 5.16 13.59
C SER A 295 -13.10 6.23 12.51
N LEU A 296 -12.42 5.86 11.43
CA LEU A 296 -12.13 6.76 10.30
C LEU A 296 -13.35 7.07 9.43
N PHE A 297 -14.45 6.31 9.51
CA PHE A 297 -15.66 6.60 8.74
C PHE A 297 -16.38 7.87 9.23
N LYS A 298 -16.18 8.25 10.50
CA LYS A 298 -16.70 9.49 11.07
C LYS A 298 -16.10 10.76 10.45
N VAL A 299 -14.90 10.65 9.90
CA VAL A 299 -14.18 11.81 9.40
C VAL A 299 -14.85 12.20 8.08
N LYS A 300 -15.61 13.29 8.13
CA LYS A 300 -16.14 13.95 6.94
C LYS A 300 -14.98 14.64 6.21
N ASP A 301 -14.94 14.50 4.89
CA ASP A 301 -13.91 15.03 3.97
C ASP A 301 -13.70 16.57 4.02
N ASP A 302 -14.41 17.32 4.87
CA ASP A 302 -14.44 18.78 4.90
C ASP A 302 -13.43 19.45 5.85
N SER A 303 -12.66 18.70 6.65
CA SER A 303 -11.63 19.31 7.51
C SER A 303 -10.26 19.32 6.83
N GLU A 304 -9.68 20.51 6.61
CA GLU A 304 -8.27 20.71 6.18
C GLU A 304 -7.23 20.15 7.17
N ASN A 305 -7.67 19.58 8.31
CA ASN A 305 -6.83 18.95 9.32
C ASN A 305 -6.88 17.43 9.20
N ASP A 306 -5.77 16.78 9.57
CA ASP A 306 -5.69 15.33 9.64
C ASP A 306 -6.86 14.74 10.46
N PRO A 307 -7.49 13.65 9.99
CA PRO A 307 -8.55 12.97 10.71
C PRO A 307 -8.12 12.60 12.13
N VAL A 308 -8.66 13.29 13.14
CA VAL A 308 -8.48 12.87 14.54
C VAL A 308 -9.30 11.58 14.74
N ARG A 309 -8.60 10.44 14.83
CA ARG A 309 -9.25 9.17 15.14
C ARG A 309 -9.95 9.25 16.50
N SER A 310 -11.25 8.93 16.51
CA SER A 310 -12.00 8.74 17.75
C SER A 310 -12.30 7.26 17.93
N THR A 311 -11.67 6.63 18.92
CA THR A 311 -11.93 5.23 19.26
C THR A 311 -13.34 5.05 19.83
N PHE A 312 -13.86 3.83 19.80
CA PHE A 312 -15.14 3.48 20.43
C PHE A 312 -15.02 2.26 21.34
N ASN A 313 -15.90 2.16 22.34
CA ASN A 313 -15.94 1.02 23.25
C ASN A 313 -16.75 -0.13 22.63
N ALA A 314 -16.05 -1.19 22.23
CA ALA A 314 -16.64 -2.36 21.61
C ALA A 314 -17.01 -3.47 22.62
N ARG A 315 -16.69 -3.35 23.93
CA ARG A 315 -17.00 -4.40 24.92
C ARG A 315 -18.46 -4.86 24.89
N PRO A 316 -19.47 -3.96 24.90
CA PRO A 316 -20.85 -4.42 24.88
C PRO A 316 -21.20 -5.15 23.58
N ILE A 317 -20.56 -4.78 22.47
CA ILE A 317 -20.73 -5.46 21.18
C ILE A 317 -20.15 -6.88 21.26
N LEU A 318 -18.94 -7.01 21.79
CA LEU A 318 -18.23 -8.28 21.96
C LEU A 318 -18.95 -9.22 22.93
N GLU A 319 -19.63 -8.70 23.96
CA GLU A 319 -20.39 -9.51 24.92
C GLU A 319 -21.69 -10.07 24.34
N ASN A 320 -22.40 -9.29 23.53
CA ASN A 320 -23.76 -9.64 23.07
C ASN A 320 -23.82 -10.20 21.64
N TRP A 321 -22.83 -9.89 20.79
CA TRP A 321 -22.79 -10.30 19.37
C TRP A 321 -21.51 -11.06 18.98
N LYS A 322 -20.74 -11.57 19.95
CA LYS A 322 -19.46 -12.28 19.74
C LYS A 322 -19.46 -13.26 18.58
N ASP A 323 -20.53 -14.06 18.47
CA ASP A 323 -20.69 -15.15 17.51
C ASP A 323 -21.82 -14.89 16.51
N TYR A 324 -22.18 -13.62 16.30
CA TYR A 324 -23.25 -13.22 15.40
C TYR A 324 -22.98 -13.72 13.97
N HIS A 325 -23.96 -14.42 13.40
CA HIS A 325 -23.86 -14.96 12.05
C HIS A 325 -24.38 -13.95 11.03
N PHE A 326 -23.47 -13.43 10.20
CA PHE A 326 -23.78 -12.49 9.13
C PHE A 326 -24.24 -13.20 7.85
N GLY A 327 -23.86 -14.46 7.64
CA GLY A 327 -24.28 -15.26 6.49
C GLY A 327 -23.12 -15.90 5.75
N THR A 328 -23.43 -16.61 4.66
CA THR A 328 -22.44 -17.22 3.78
C THR A 328 -22.32 -16.46 2.46
N VAL A 329 -21.15 -16.55 1.83
CA VAL A 329 -20.84 -15.91 0.54
C VAL A 329 -20.11 -16.91 -0.34
N MET A 330 -20.56 -17.04 -1.58
CA MET A 330 -19.83 -17.73 -2.63
C MET A 330 -18.77 -16.78 -3.20
N ILE A 331 -17.51 -17.18 -3.15
CA ILE A 331 -16.41 -16.41 -3.73
C ILE A 331 -16.39 -16.67 -5.24
N ASP A 332 -16.67 -15.64 -6.02
CA ASP A 332 -16.80 -15.73 -7.48
C ASP A 332 -15.96 -14.71 -8.25
N GLY A 333 -15.44 -13.68 -7.56
CA GLY A 333 -14.65 -12.65 -8.20
C GLY A 333 -13.76 -11.83 -7.27
N ILE A 334 -12.74 -11.25 -7.89
CA ILE A 334 -11.74 -10.37 -7.28
C ILE A 334 -11.78 -9.03 -8.00
N HIS A 335 -11.83 -7.93 -7.27
CA HIS A 335 -11.87 -6.58 -7.83
C HIS A 335 -10.61 -5.81 -7.47
N LEU A 336 -9.97 -5.19 -8.46
CA LEU A 336 -9.07 -4.07 -8.24
C LEU A 336 -9.90 -2.79 -8.11
N SER A 337 -10.22 -2.41 -6.88
CA SER A 337 -11.15 -1.34 -6.55
C SER A 337 -10.44 0.02 -6.42
N GLN A 338 -11.09 1.08 -6.91
CA GLN A 338 -10.66 2.47 -6.71
C GLN A 338 -11.18 2.97 -5.36
N ARG A 339 -10.28 3.47 -4.52
CA ARG A 339 -10.64 4.09 -3.23
C ARG A 339 -11.51 5.33 -3.47
N TYR A 340 -12.42 5.61 -2.54
CA TYR A 340 -13.34 6.77 -2.59
C TYR A 340 -14.26 6.85 -3.82
N SER A 341 -14.39 5.75 -4.57
CA SER A 341 -15.26 5.67 -5.74
C SER A 341 -16.55 4.91 -5.43
N THR A 342 -17.61 5.21 -6.17
CA THR A 342 -18.87 4.46 -6.11
C THR A 342 -19.41 4.23 -7.52
N SER A 343 -19.57 2.95 -7.88
CA SER A 343 -20.20 2.55 -9.13
C SER A 343 -21.68 2.88 -9.10
N GLN A 344 -22.20 3.50 -10.17
CA GLN A 344 -23.61 3.85 -10.26
C GLN A 344 -24.51 2.61 -10.33
N SER A 345 -24.03 1.54 -10.98
CA SER A 345 -24.76 0.30 -11.22
C SER A 345 -24.77 -0.63 -10.02
N THR A 346 -23.61 -0.89 -9.41
CA THR A 346 -23.48 -1.87 -8.32
C THR A 346 -23.51 -1.25 -6.92
N LYS A 347 -23.36 0.08 -6.82
CA LYS A 347 -23.12 0.84 -5.56
C LYS A 347 -21.84 0.46 -4.80
N TYR A 348 -21.15 -0.61 -5.22
CA TYR A 348 -19.81 -0.98 -4.78
C TYR A 348 -18.76 0.03 -5.27
N TYR A 349 -17.47 -0.19 -5.00
CA TYR A 349 -16.39 0.60 -5.57
C TYR A 349 -16.33 0.45 -7.10
N VAL A 350 -15.88 1.49 -7.79
CA VAL A 350 -15.52 1.39 -9.22
C VAL A 350 -14.32 0.46 -9.33
N ALA A 351 -14.43 -0.55 -10.18
CA ALA A 351 -13.35 -1.50 -10.43
C ALA A 351 -12.50 -1.02 -11.61
N SER A 352 -11.19 -0.92 -11.41
CA SER A 352 -10.21 -0.78 -12.50
C SER A 352 -10.01 -2.09 -13.25
N ALA A 353 -10.23 -3.23 -12.58
CA ALA A 353 -10.26 -4.56 -13.17
C ALA A 353 -11.09 -5.52 -12.31
N GLN A 354 -11.64 -6.56 -12.93
CA GLN A 354 -12.35 -7.63 -12.25
C GLN A 354 -11.88 -8.97 -12.80
N ILE A 355 -11.54 -9.90 -11.90
CA ILE A 355 -11.23 -11.28 -12.25
C ILE A 355 -12.42 -12.13 -11.81
N VAL A 356 -13.01 -12.87 -12.74
CA VAL A 356 -14.02 -13.88 -12.43
C VAL A 356 -13.31 -15.20 -12.18
N LEU A 357 -13.54 -15.74 -10.99
CA LEU A 357 -13.00 -17.01 -10.50
C LEU A 357 -13.88 -18.20 -10.90
N ASN A 358 -15.18 -17.96 -11.09
CA ASN A 358 -16.11 -18.98 -11.59
C ASN A 358 -16.15 -18.93 -13.12
N GLN A 359 -15.38 -19.78 -13.79
CA GLN A 359 -15.67 -20.15 -15.18
C GLN A 359 -15.80 -21.67 -15.26
N GLU A 360 -16.94 -22.09 -15.81
CA GLU A 360 -17.23 -23.44 -16.26
C GLU A 360 -16.04 -23.98 -17.06
N LEU A 361 -15.59 -25.18 -16.69
CA LEU A 361 -14.71 -25.99 -17.54
C LEU A 361 -15.44 -26.42 -18.82
#